data_AF-A0A0B1RWR8-F1
#
_entry.id   AF-A0A0B1RWR8-F1
#
_cell.length_a   1.000
_cell.length_b   1.000
_cell.length_c   1.000
_cell.angle_alpha   90.00
_cell.angle_beta   90.00
_cell.angle_gamma   90.00
#
_symmetry.space_group_name_H-M   'P 1'
#
loop_
_entity.id
_entity.type
_entity.pdbx_description
1 polymer ?
#
loop_
_entity_poly.entity_id
_entity_poly.type
_entity_poly.pdbx_seq_one_letter_code
_entity_poly.pdbx_strand_id
1 'polypeptide(L)'
;MQTAMNKLENEEEKTIEETEILEYLAYSLYQQGNVRRALALTKRLAAIAPNHPRAKGNVKWYEDMLHGKDMEGDLPPIVNKVIGAWIGAEKFSQH
;
A
#
# COMPACT_ATOMS: atom_id res chain seq x y z
N MET A 1 6.09 -8.42 42.85
CA MET A 1 5.26 -8.59 41.64
C MET A 1 4.37 -7.37 41.44
N GLN A 2 4.92 -6.23 41.02
CA GLN A 2 4.06 -5.07 40.68
C GLN A 2 4.69 -4.15 39.62
N THR A 3 5.68 -4.63 38.86
CA THR A 3 6.41 -3.81 37.88
C THR A 3 6.10 -4.22 36.43
N ALA A 4 5.23 -5.22 36.23
CA ALA A 4 4.83 -5.71 34.90
C ALA A 4 3.50 -5.12 34.41
N MET A 5 2.68 -4.52 35.28
CA MET A 5 1.35 -4.00 34.91
C MET A 5 1.33 -2.53 34.47
N ASN A 6 2.44 -1.79 34.62
CA ASN A 6 2.52 -0.39 34.17
C ASN A 6 3.17 -0.20 32.79
N LYS A 7 3.50 -1.28 32.07
CA LYS A 7 4.13 -1.21 30.73
C LYS A 7 3.20 -1.57 29.58
N LEU A 8 1.89 -1.70 29.82
CA LEU A 8 0.91 -2.09 28.79
C LEU A 8 -0.05 -0.97 28.36
N GLU A 9 -0.08 0.19 29.04
CA GLU A 9 -1.03 1.27 28.73
C GLU A 9 -0.45 2.41 27.88
N ASN A 10 0.75 2.27 27.31
CA ASN A 10 1.35 3.31 26.46
C ASN A 10 2.10 2.73 25.25
N GLU A 11 1.47 1.81 24.51
CA GLU A 11 1.80 1.58 23.09
C GLU A 11 0.75 2.29 22.22
N GLU A 12 0.48 3.57 22.49
CA GLU A 12 -0.36 4.42 21.62
C GLU A 12 0.47 5.31 20.70
N GLU A 13 1.73 4.98 20.44
CA GLU A 13 2.39 5.52 19.26
C GLU A 13 1.90 4.73 18.05
N LYS A 14 0.73 5.12 17.54
CA LYS A 14 0.25 4.71 16.23
C LYS A 14 1.20 5.31 15.19
N THR A 15 2.36 4.67 15.04
CA THR A 15 3.50 5.11 14.21
C THR A 15 3.17 5.23 12.73
N ILE A 16 2.00 4.73 12.30
CA ILE A 16 1.55 4.71 10.91
C ILE A 16 0.20 5.41 10.81
N GLU A 17 0.16 6.46 10.00
CA GLU A 17 -1.05 7.21 9.68
C GLU A 17 -2.06 6.35 8.91
N GLU A 18 -3.36 6.55 9.14
CA GLU A 18 -4.42 5.80 8.43
C GLU A 18 -4.27 5.93 6.91
N THR A 19 -3.78 7.08 6.43
CA THR A 19 -3.52 7.35 5.02
C THR A 19 -2.45 6.41 4.43
N GLU A 20 -1.40 6.13 5.18
CA GLU A 20 -0.30 5.27 4.75
C GLU A 20 -0.73 3.80 4.70
N ILE A 21 -1.53 3.36 5.68
CA ILE A 21 -2.16 2.02 5.67
C ILE A 21 -3.04 1.85 4.44
N LEU A 22 -3.89 2.84 4.14
CA LEU A 22 -4.79 2.79 3.00
C LEU A 22 -4.02 2.79 1.67
N GLU A 23 -2.94 3.56 1.55
CA GLU A 23 -2.09 3.57 0.36
C GLU A 23 -1.45 2.19 0.12
N TYR A 24 -0.81 1.61 1.14
CA TYR A 24 -0.16 0.30 1.00
C TYR A 24 -1.14 -0.84 0.75
N LEU A 25 -2.29 -0.83 1.41
CA LEU A 25 -3.29 -1.87 1.22
C LEU A 25 -3.94 -1.77 -0.16
N ALA A 26 -4.27 -0.56 -0.62
CA ALA A 26 -4.81 -0.35 -1.96
C ALA A 26 -3.82 -0.83 -3.03
N TYR A 27 -2.53 -0.52 -2.88
CA TYR A 27 -1.48 -1.00 -3.79
C TYR A 27 -1.36 -2.52 -3.79
N SER A 28 -1.32 -3.14 -2.61
CA SER A 28 -1.20 -4.60 -2.49
C SER A 28 -2.36 -5.32 -3.17
N LEU A 29 -3.58 -4.79 -3.04
CA LEU A 29 -4.76 -5.34 -3.72
C LEU A 29 -4.71 -5.12 -5.23
N TYR A 30 -4.22 -3.97 -5.69
CA TYR A 30 -4.00 -3.72 -7.11
C TYR A 30 -3.01 -4.73 -7.72
N GLN A 31 -1.86 -4.95 -7.06
CA GLN A 31 -0.85 -5.91 -7.52
C GLN A 31 -1.37 -7.35 -7.58
N GLN A 32 -2.37 -7.70 -6.76
CA GLN A 32 -3.06 -8.99 -6.79
C GLN A 32 -4.17 -9.07 -7.86
N GLY A 33 -4.33 -8.04 -8.70
CA GLY A 33 -5.41 -7.94 -9.69
C GLY A 33 -6.78 -7.61 -9.07
N ASN A 34 -6.85 -7.31 -7.77
CA ASN A 34 -8.09 -6.96 -7.09
C ASN A 34 -8.38 -5.45 -7.20
N VAL A 35 -8.56 -5.00 -8.44
CA VAL A 35 -8.73 -3.60 -8.81
C VAL A 35 -9.93 -2.96 -8.12
N ARG A 36 -11.06 -3.68 -8.00
CA ARG A 36 -12.29 -3.16 -7.38
C ARG A 36 -12.08 -2.81 -5.91
N ARG A 37 -11.36 -3.65 -5.16
CA ARG A 37 -11.04 -3.36 -3.75
C ARG A 37 -9.97 -2.28 -3.63
N ALA A 38 -8.97 -2.27 -4.52
CA ALA A 38 -7.97 -1.19 -4.58
C ALA A 38 -8.63 0.18 -4.80
N LEU A 39 -9.63 0.25 -5.70
CA LEU A 39 -10.43 1.45 -5.94
C LEU A 39 -11.21 1.91 -4.70
N ALA A 40 -11.87 0.98 -4.00
CA ALA A 40 -12.64 1.33 -2.81
C ALA A 40 -11.76 1.95 -1.72
N LEU A 41 -10.58 1.38 -1.46
CA LEU A 41 -9.63 1.91 -0.48
C LEU A 41 -9.04 3.25 -0.90
N THR A 42 -8.74 3.42 -2.20
CA THR A 42 -8.19 4.66 -2.72
C THR A 42 -9.21 5.79 -2.71
N LYS A 43 -10.49 5.50 -2.92
CA LYS A 43 -11.58 6.48 -2.72
C LYS A 43 -11.67 6.93 -1.27
N ARG A 44 -11.52 6.01 -0.31
CA ARG A 44 -11.44 6.36 1.12
C ARG A 44 -10.22 7.23 1.41
N LEU A 45 -9.05 6.86 0.88
CA LEU A 45 -7.82 7.66 1.01
C LEU A 45 -8.02 9.09 0.48
N ALA A 46 -8.63 9.25 -0.70
CA ALA A 46 -8.92 10.56 -1.28
C ALA A 46 -9.93 11.37 -0.46
N ALA A 47 -10.86 10.71 0.23
CA ALA A 47 -11.84 11.37 1.09
C ALA A 47 -11.21 11.91 2.38
N ILE A 48 -10.29 11.16 3.00
CA ILE A 48 -9.63 11.57 4.25
C ILE A 48 -8.40 12.47 4.01
N ALA A 49 -7.74 12.31 2.86
CA ALA A 49 -6.58 13.11 2.44
C ALA A 49 -6.80 13.68 1.03
N PRO A 50 -7.60 14.75 0.87
CA PRO A 50 -7.91 15.35 -0.43
C PRO A 50 -6.66 15.87 -1.16
N ASN A 51 -5.64 16.27 -0.41
CA ASN A 51 -4.36 16.75 -0.93
C ASN A 51 -3.34 15.63 -1.14
N HIS A 52 -3.73 14.35 -1.01
CA HIS A 52 -2.83 13.22 -1.22
C HIS A 52 -2.35 13.19 -2.68
N PRO A 53 -1.03 13.21 -2.93
CA PRO A 53 -0.47 13.45 -4.27
C PRO A 53 -0.92 12.41 -5.30
N ARG A 54 -1.19 11.18 -4.84
CA ARG A 54 -1.51 10.04 -5.72
C ARG A 54 -2.96 9.56 -5.66
N ALA A 55 -3.73 9.95 -4.64
CA ALA A 55 -5.02 9.28 -4.39
C ALA A 55 -6.02 9.54 -5.53
N LYS A 56 -6.13 10.80 -5.96
CA LYS A 56 -7.00 11.18 -7.08
C LYS A 56 -6.60 10.54 -8.41
N GLY A 57 -5.29 10.43 -8.67
CA GLY A 57 -4.76 9.76 -9.87
C GLY A 57 -5.07 8.27 -9.87
N ASN A 58 -4.80 7.59 -8.76
CA ASN A 58 -5.06 6.15 -8.60
C ASN A 58 -6.56 5.81 -8.71
N VAL A 59 -7.46 6.67 -8.22
CA VAL A 59 -8.92 6.47 -8.42
C VAL A 59 -9.25 6.42 -9.90
N LYS A 60 -8.82 7.45 -10.66
CA LYS A 60 -9.07 7.52 -12.11
C LYS A 60 -8.46 6.31 -12.82
N TRP A 61 -7.23 5.95 -12.49
CA TRP A 61 -6.54 4.79 -13.06
C TRP A 61 -7.33 3.50 -12.86
N TYR A 62 -7.72 3.18 -11.63
CA TYR A 62 -8.49 1.96 -11.38
C TYR A 62 -9.88 1.98 -12.03
N GLU A 63 -10.53 3.15 -12.14
CA GLU A 63 -11.79 3.29 -12.88
C GLU A 63 -11.60 3.04 -14.38
N ASP A 64 -10.56 3.58 -14.99
CA ASP A 64 -10.25 3.39 -16.39
C ASP A 64 -9.90 1.92 -16.70
N MET A 65 -9.18 1.23 -15.80
CA MET A 65 -8.89 -0.21 -15.91
C MET A 65 -10.18 -1.05 -15.89
N LEU A 66 -11.10 -0.74 -14.98
CA LEU A 66 -12.37 -1.45 -14.86
C LEU A 66 -13.30 -1.20 -16.05
N HIS A 67 -13.14 -0.06 -16.74
CA HIS A 67 -13.86 0.27 -17.96
C HIS A 67 -13.17 -0.22 -19.23
N GLY A 68 -12.02 -0.89 -19.13
CA GLY A 68 -11.30 -1.44 -20.28
C GLY A 68 -10.76 -0.38 -21.22
N LYS A 69 -10.46 0.83 -20.71
CA LYS A 69 -9.83 1.88 -21.53
C LYS A 69 -8.36 1.57 -21.73
N ASP A 70 -7.86 1.89 -22.92
CA ASP A 70 -6.42 1.91 -23.17
C ASP A 70 -5.77 2.94 -22.24
N MET A 71 -4.79 2.46 -21.48
CA MET A 71 -4.17 3.22 -20.42
C MET A 71 -3.04 4.09 -21.00
N GLU A 72 -3.34 5.33 -21.40
CA GLU A 72 -2.33 6.31 -21.79
C GLU A 72 -1.95 7.22 -20.59
N GLY A 73 -0.70 7.13 -20.14
CA GLY A 73 -0.10 7.97 -19.09
C GLY A 73 0.34 7.19 -17.84
N ASP A 74 1.25 7.77 -17.04
CA ASP A 74 1.83 7.09 -15.87
C ASP A 74 0.91 7.11 -14.63
N LEU A 75 0.68 5.93 -14.03
CA LEU A 75 1.19 5.56 -12.69
C LEU A 75 0.87 4.07 -12.40
N PRO A 76 1.91 3.23 -12.39
CA PRO A 76 2.53 2.75 -11.14
C PRO A 76 4.05 3.06 -11.15
N PRO A 77 4.78 3.18 -10.01
CA PRO A 77 4.64 2.33 -8.82
C PRO A 77 4.62 3.08 -7.47
N ILE A 78 4.15 2.38 -6.44
CA ILE A 78 4.47 2.71 -5.05
C ILE A 78 5.67 1.82 -4.67
N VAL A 79 6.88 2.38 -4.68
CA VAL A 79 8.08 1.63 -4.23
C VAL A 79 8.10 1.64 -2.71
N ASN A 80 7.55 0.59 -2.11
CA ASN A 80 7.85 0.28 -0.73
C ASN A 80 9.19 -0.47 -0.71
N LYS A 81 10.31 0.23 -0.46
CA LYS A 81 11.62 -0.41 -0.27
C LYS A 81 11.53 -1.21 1.03
N VAL A 82 11.11 -2.48 0.93
CA VAL A 82 11.26 -3.42 2.03
C VAL A 82 12.77 -3.50 2.31
N ILE A 83 13.19 -3.10 3.51
CA ILE A 83 14.57 -3.19 3.99
C ILE A 83 14.86 -4.68 4.26
N GLY A 84 14.89 -5.49 3.20
CA GLY A 84 14.79 -6.94 3.31
C GLY A 84 15.08 -7.69 2.02
N ALA A 85 16.02 -7.20 1.20
CA ALA A 85 16.71 -8.05 0.26
C ALA A 85 17.79 -8.83 1.03
N TRP A 86 17.38 -9.87 1.74
CA TRP A 86 18.28 -10.77 2.46
C TRP A 86 18.15 -12.19 1.88
N ILE A 87 19.30 -12.65 1.37
CA ILE A 87 19.82 -14.02 1.39
C ILE A 87 19.17 -15.06 0.46
N GLY A 88 19.97 -15.59 -0.47
CA GLY A 88 19.82 -16.97 -0.95
C GLY A 88 19.22 -17.15 -2.34
N ALA A 89 19.87 -16.64 -3.39
CA ALA A 89 19.81 -17.31 -4.68
C ALA A 89 21.09 -18.14 -4.83
N GLU A 90 21.00 -19.38 -4.37
CA GLU A 90 21.95 -20.45 -4.63
C GLU A 90 22.34 -20.46 -6.11
N LYS A 91 23.60 -20.13 -6.40
CA LYS A 91 24.26 -20.63 -7.61
C LYS A 91 24.90 -21.98 -7.29
N PHE A 92 24.04 -23.00 -7.21
CA PHE A 92 24.39 -24.37 -7.55
C PHE A 92 23.63 -24.74 -8.83
N SER A 93 24.32 -24.72 -9.97
CA SER A 93 24.33 -25.85 -10.90
C SER A 93 25.41 -25.64 -11.95
N GLN A 94 26.09 -26.73 -12.23
CA GLN A 94 27.34 -26.89 -12.98
C GLN A 94 27.16 -26.58 -14.46
N HIS A 95 28.21 -26.05 -15.11
CA HIS A 95 28.95 -26.67 -16.21
C HIS A 95 30.24 -25.87 -16.46
#